data_AF-A0A357CZ38-F1
#
_entry.id   AF-A0A357CZ38-F1
#
_cell.length_a   1.000
_cell.length_b   1.000
_cell.length_c   1.000
_cell.angle_alpha   90.00
_cell.angle_beta   90.00
_cell.angle_gamma   90.00
#
_symmetry.space_group_name_H-M   'P 1'
#
loop_
_entity.id
_entity.type
_entity.pdbx_description
1 polymer ?
#
loop_
_entity_poly.entity_id
_entity_poly.type
_entity_poly.pdbx_seq_one_letter_code
_entity_poly.pdbx_strand_id
1 'polypeptide(L)'
;IRAKGLDAIEYARKNSRRVMILASRPYHIDPEIGHGIDKLASALGFVVVSEDSVASLTTPAQVDVINQWTYHARLYNAAKYATEHADTELVQLVSFGCGIDAITTDEVRSILERGGKLYTQIKIDEIT
;
A
#
# COMPACT_ATOMS: atom_id res chain seq x y z
N ILE A 1 15.55 1.76 3.45
CA ILE A 1 14.21 1.30 2.99
C ILE A 1 14.09 1.48 1.48
N ARG A 2 14.10 2.71 0.94
CA ARG A 2 13.94 2.99 -0.51
C ARG A 2 14.83 2.17 -1.46
N ALA A 3 16.15 2.11 -1.19
CA ALA A 3 17.06 1.31 -2.02
C ALA A 3 16.67 -0.18 -2.03
N LYS A 4 16.30 -0.74 -0.87
CA LYS A 4 15.82 -2.14 -0.78
C LYS A 4 14.47 -2.35 -1.45
N GLY A 5 13.60 -1.34 -1.43
CA GLY A 5 12.34 -1.33 -2.18
C GLY A 5 12.58 -1.45 -3.69
N LEU A 6 13.53 -0.67 -4.21
CA LEU A 6 13.95 -0.75 -5.61
C LEU A 6 14.55 -2.13 -5.95
N ASP A 7 15.47 -2.63 -5.12
CA ASP A 7 16.04 -3.99 -5.29
C ASP A 7 14.92 -5.05 -5.37
N ALA A 8 13.91 -4.95 -4.51
CA ALA A 8 12.77 -5.86 -4.47
C ALA A 8 11.88 -5.76 -5.72
N ILE A 9 11.57 -4.54 -6.17
CA ILE A 9 10.80 -4.32 -7.41
C ILE A 9 11.54 -4.88 -8.62
N GLU A 10 12.84 -4.63 -8.73
CA GLU A 10 13.67 -5.18 -9.80
C GLU A 10 13.69 -6.71 -9.75
N TYR A 11 13.85 -7.30 -8.55
CA TYR A 11 13.77 -8.73 -8.36
C TYR A 11 12.41 -9.28 -8.81
N ALA A 12 11.31 -8.62 -8.47
CA ALA A 12 9.97 -9.03 -8.89
C ALA A 12 9.85 -9.10 -10.41
N ARG A 13 10.24 -8.03 -11.09
CA ARG A 13 10.19 -7.90 -12.56
C ARG A 13 11.12 -8.91 -13.25
N LYS A 14 12.36 -9.09 -12.76
CA LYS A 14 13.32 -10.07 -13.29
C LYS A 14 12.82 -11.52 -13.17
N ASN A 15 11.96 -11.79 -12.19
CA ASN A 15 11.42 -13.13 -11.93
C ASN A 15 9.94 -13.28 -12.36
N SER A 16 9.40 -12.35 -13.15
CA SER A 16 7.99 -12.35 -13.59
C SER A 16 6.98 -12.47 -12.44
N ARG A 17 7.30 -11.87 -11.29
CA ARG A 17 6.43 -11.81 -10.11
C ARG A 17 5.76 -10.45 -10.02
N ARG A 18 4.54 -10.46 -9.49
CA ARG A 18 3.80 -9.22 -9.19
C ARG A 18 4.29 -8.60 -7.89
N VAL A 19 4.23 -7.27 -7.84
CA VAL A 19 4.55 -6.50 -6.63
C VAL A 19 3.26 -6.24 -5.86
N MET A 20 3.27 -6.51 -4.55
CA MET A 20 2.21 -6.10 -3.63
C MET A 20 2.74 -4.98 -2.74
N ILE A 21 2.14 -3.80 -2.85
CA ILE A 21 2.31 -2.73 -1.88
C ILE A 21 1.39 -3.05 -0.71
N LEU A 22 1.99 -3.48 0.40
CA LEU A 22 1.27 -3.69 1.66
C LEU A 22 1.31 -2.39 2.45
N ALA A 23 0.29 -1.55 2.24
CA ALA A 23 0.17 -0.26 2.89
C ALA A 23 -0.50 -0.42 4.25
N SER A 24 0.12 0.06 5.32
CA SER A 24 -0.40 -0.15 6.67
C SER A 24 0.03 0.98 7.62
N ARG A 25 -0.72 1.14 8.70
CA ARG A 25 -0.30 1.98 9.85
C ARG A 25 0.96 1.40 10.52
N PRO A 26 1.85 2.24 11.11
CA PRO A 26 3.09 1.77 11.72
C PRO A 26 2.93 0.64 12.74
N TYR A 27 1.82 0.61 13.48
CA TYR A 27 1.57 -0.43 14.48
C TYR A 27 1.25 -1.81 13.89
N HIS A 28 0.83 -1.93 12.62
CA HIS A 28 0.57 -3.24 12.00
C HIS A 28 1.84 -4.07 11.74
N ILE A 29 3.03 -3.49 11.90
CA ILE A 29 4.28 -4.25 11.84
C ILE A 29 4.49 -5.11 13.09
N ASP A 30 3.74 -4.83 14.17
CA ASP A 30 3.82 -5.61 15.39
C ASP A 30 3.43 -7.07 15.10
N PRO A 31 4.23 -8.07 15.51
CA PRO A 31 3.93 -9.48 15.28
C PRO A 31 2.59 -9.95 15.83
N GLU A 32 2.07 -9.32 16.89
CA GLU A 32 0.78 -9.65 17.50
C GLU A 32 -0.40 -9.09 16.70
N ILE A 33 -0.15 -8.10 15.82
CA ILE A 33 -1.17 -7.39 15.02
C ILE A 33 -1.09 -7.75 13.53
N GLY A 34 0.11 -7.87 12.95
CA GLY A 34 0.31 -8.04 11.51
C GLY A 34 -0.08 -9.42 10.97
N HIS A 35 -0.31 -10.39 11.87
CA HIS A 35 -0.78 -11.75 11.59
C HIS A 35 -0.05 -12.48 10.42
N GLY A 36 1.19 -12.09 10.10
CA GLY A 36 1.98 -12.69 9.02
C GLY A 36 1.41 -12.48 7.61
N ILE A 37 0.62 -11.43 7.38
CA ILE A 37 0.01 -11.14 6.07
C ILE A 37 1.07 -10.98 4.97
N ASP A 38 2.21 -10.39 5.30
CA ASP A 38 3.39 -10.27 4.43
C ASP A 38 3.93 -11.65 3.98
N LYS A 39 3.98 -12.62 4.90
CA LYS A 39 4.40 -13.99 4.62
C LYS A 39 3.39 -14.71 3.74
N LEU A 40 2.09 -14.53 4.00
CA LEU A 40 1.02 -15.08 3.17
C LEU A 40 1.10 -14.54 1.74
N ALA A 41 1.23 -13.21 1.58
CA ALA A 41 1.40 -12.59 0.27
C ALA A 41 2.63 -13.13 -0.47
N SER A 42 3.76 -13.30 0.24
CA SER A 42 4.97 -13.89 -0.33
C SER A 42 4.77 -15.34 -0.78
N ALA A 43 4.04 -16.15 0.02
CA ALA A 43 3.70 -17.53 -0.32
C ALA A 43 2.75 -17.63 -1.54
N LEU A 44 1.88 -16.63 -1.74
CA LEU A 44 1.05 -16.48 -2.94
C LEU A 44 1.82 -16.00 -4.18
N GLY A 45 3.14 -15.79 -4.06
CA GLY A 45 4.03 -15.49 -5.18
C GLY A 45 4.35 -14.02 -5.37
N PHE A 46 3.80 -13.12 -4.54
CA PHE A 46 4.08 -11.69 -4.60
C PHE A 46 5.46 -11.35 -4.05
N VAL A 47 6.02 -10.26 -4.55
CA VAL A 47 7.09 -9.55 -3.86
C VAL A 47 6.46 -8.40 -3.09
N VAL A 48 6.60 -8.41 -1.77
CA VAL A 48 5.95 -7.44 -0.88
C VAL A 48 6.87 -6.24 -0.63
N VAL A 49 6.31 -5.04 -0.78
CA VAL A 49 6.98 -3.77 -0.45
C VAL A 49 6.05 -2.88 0.38
N SER A 50 6.62 -1.96 1.16
CA SER A 50 5.84 -0.94 1.89
C SER A 50 5.50 0.26 1.01
N GLU A 51 4.53 1.07 1.44
CA GLU A 51 4.19 2.33 0.78
C GLU A 51 5.38 3.31 0.73
N ASP A 52 6.18 3.38 1.81
CA ASP A 52 7.37 4.24 1.88
C ASP A 52 8.49 3.81 0.90
N SER A 53 8.45 2.56 0.43
CA SER A 53 9.41 2.05 -0.56
C SER A 53 9.15 2.62 -1.96
N VAL A 54 7.91 3.00 -2.27
CA VAL A 54 7.47 3.41 -3.62
C VAL A 54 6.99 4.85 -3.70
N ALA A 55 6.64 5.47 -2.57
CA ALA A 55 6.05 6.81 -2.52
C ALA A 55 6.88 7.93 -3.17
N SER A 56 8.21 7.75 -3.30
CA SER A 56 9.11 8.70 -3.97
C SER A 56 9.41 8.36 -5.43
N LEU A 57 8.88 7.24 -5.94
CA LEU A 57 9.12 6.76 -7.30
C LEU A 57 8.07 7.25 -8.31
N THR A 58 7.08 8.00 -7.82
CA THR A 58 6.08 8.68 -8.65
C THR A 58 6.03 10.16 -8.29
N THR A 59 5.39 10.95 -9.16
CA THR A 59 5.07 12.33 -8.85
C THR A 59 3.93 12.38 -7.83
N PRO A 60 3.83 13.42 -6.98
CA PRO A 60 2.78 13.51 -5.97
C PRO A 60 1.38 13.24 -6.54
N ALA A 61 0.57 12.47 -5.81
CA ALA A 61 -0.81 12.21 -6.19
C ALA A 61 -1.64 13.51 -6.15
N GLN A 62 -2.52 13.69 -7.13
CA GLN A 62 -3.58 14.69 -7.03
C GLN A 62 -4.64 14.14 -6.10
N VAL A 63 -4.98 14.91 -5.07
CA VAL A 63 -5.92 14.49 -4.02
C VAL A 63 -7.00 15.53 -3.80
N ASP A 64 -8.20 15.06 -3.48
CA ASP A 64 -9.37 15.91 -3.24
C ASP A 64 -9.56 16.23 -1.75
N VAL A 65 -8.60 15.85 -0.91
CA VAL A 65 -8.60 16.00 0.55
C VAL A 65 -7.44 16.86 1.04
N ILE A 66 -7.58 17.44 2.24
CA ILE A 66 -6.50 18.20 2.89
C ILE A 66 -5.35 17.25 3.25
N ASN A 67 -4.20 17.44 2.62
CA ASN A 67 -3.01 16.63 2.82
C ASN A 67 -1.95 17.38 3.66
N GLN A 68 -2.09 17.32 4.98
CA GLN A 68 -1.18 17.98 5.93
C GLN A 68 -0.10 17.04 6.50
N TRP A 69 -0.23 15.74 6.31
CA TRP A 69 0.60 14.74 7.00
C TRP A 69 1.41 13.92 6.01
N THR A 70 2.74 13.90 6.21
CA THR A 70 3.68 13.16 5.36
C THR A 70 3.34 11.68 5.22
N TYR A 71 2.74 11.07 6.26
CA TYR A 71 2.33 9.68 6.21
C TYR A 71 1.22 9.43 5.17
N HIS A 72 0.15 10.23 5.17
CA HIS A 72 -0.95 10.08 4.20
C HIS A 72 -0.50 10.43 2.78
N ALA A 73 0.36 11.43 2.62
CA ALA A 73 0.97 11.74 1.33
C ALA A 73 1.70 10.54 0.71
N ARG A 74 2.43 9.76 1.53
CA ARG A 74 3.09 8.52 1.06
C ARG A 74 2.10 7.47 0.60
N LEU A 75 1.02 7.28 1.37
CA LEU A 75 -0.05 6.34 1.03
C LEU A 75 -0.72 6.70 -0.31
N TYR A 76 -1.05 7.97 -0.53
CA TYR A 76 -1.64 8.44 -1.79
C TYR A 76 -0.68 8.29 -2.97
N ASN A 77 0.60 8.61 -2.78
CA ASN A 77 1.61 8.42 -3.81
C ASN A 77 1.81 6.92 -4.13
N ALA A 78 1.76 6.04 -3.14
CA ALA A 78 1.85 4.61 -3.37
C ALA A 78 0.64 4.07 -4.17
N ALA A 79 -0.57 4.59 -3.89
CA ALA A 79 -1.76 4.30 -4.69
C ALA A 79 -1.57 4.74 -6.14
N LYS A 80 -1.09 5.97 -6.38
CA LYS A 80 -0.76 6.45 -7.72
C LYS A 80 0.29 5.58 -8.41
N TYR A 81 1.38 5.25 -7.74
CA TYR A 81 2.42 4.38 -8.27
C TYR A 81 1.85 3.01 -8.72
N ALA A 82 0.92 2.43 -7.96
CA ALA A 82 0.25 1.19 -8.35
C ALA A 82 -0.54 1.34 -9.67
N THR A 83 -1.19 2.49 -9.88
CA THR A 83 -1.95 2.76 -11.13
C THR A 83 -1.04 2.92 -12.35
N GLU A 84 0.19 3.40 -12.17
CA GLU A 84 1.16 3.58 -13.24
C GLU A 84 1.78 2.25 -13.70
N HIS A 85 1.57 1.15 -12.96
CA HIS A 85 2.31 -0.10 -13.11
C HIS A 85 1.40 -1.34 -13.13
N ALA A 86 1.31 -2.00 -14.30
CA ALA A 86 0.43 -3.15 -14.49
C ALA A 86 0.80 -4.36 -13.60
N ASP A 87 2.06 -4.51 -13.24
CA ASP A 87 2.60 -5.58 -12.39
C ASP A 87 2.42 -5.34 -10.88
N THR A 88 1.83 -4.20 -10.49
CA THR A 88 1.78 -3.73 -9.10
C THR A 88 0.34 -3.63 -8.59
N GLU A 89 0.08 -4.15 -7.39
CA GLU A 89 -1.20 -4.05 -6.67
C GLU A 89 -1.01 -3.41 -5.31
N LEU A 90 -2.03 -2.70 -4.82
CA LEU A 90 -2.04 -2.13 -3.47
C LEU A 90 -3.08 -2.84 -2.59
N VAL A 91 -2.63 -3.28 -1.43
CA VAL A 91 -3.47 -3.81 -0.35
C VAL A 91 -3.31 -2.91 0.86
N GLN A 92 -4.42 -2.37 1.36
CA GLN A 92 -4.42 -1.49 2.53
C GLN A 92 -4.92 -2.23 3.78
N LEU A 93 -4.09 -2.25 4.82
CA LEU A 93 -4.47 -2.69 6.16
C LEU A 93 -5.11 -1.53 6.93
N VAL A 94 -6.30 -1.78 7.49
CA VAL A 94 -7.09 -0.76 8.19
C VAL A 94 -7.65 -1.34 9.49
N SER A 95 -7.45 -0.65 10.60
CA SER A 95 -8.04 -1.06 11.90
C SER A 95 -9.37 -0.37 12.17
N PHE A 96 -9.45 0.94 11.92
CA PHE A 96 -10.65 1.72 12.23
C PHE A 96 -11.30 2.24 10.94
N GLY A 97 -12.62 2.15 10.86
CA GLY A 97 -13.41 2.69 9.75
C GLY A 97 -13.87 4.14 9.95
N CYS A 98 -13.35 4.84 10.96
CA CYS A 98 -13.81 6.18 11.35
C CYS A 98 -12.67 7.20 11.44
N GLY A 99 -13.03 8.49 11.50
CA GLY A 99 -12.07 9.58 11.60
C GLY A 99 -11.22 9.72 10.33
N ILE A 100 -9.92 9.93 10.51
CA ILE A 100 -9.00 10.16 9.40
C ILE A 100 -8.81 8.92 8.51
N ASP A 101 -8.99 7.72 9.07
CA ASP A 101 -8.86 6.48 8.31
C ASP A 101 -9.90 6.44 7.19
N ALA A 102 -11.17 6.77 7.48
CA ALA A 102 -12.25 6.83 6.49
C ALA A 102 -11.92 7.74 5.31
N ILE A 103 -11.43 8.96 5.60
CA ILE A 103 -11.04 9.94 4.58
C ILE A 103 -9.89 9.38 3.72
N THR A 104 -8.86 8.82 4.37
CA THR A 104 -7.68 8.31 3.65
C THR A 104 -8.00 7.08 2.81
N THR A 105 -8.88 6.19 3.29
CA THR A 105 -9.29 4.99 2.54
C THR A 105 -10.14 5.33 1.33
N ASP A 106 -11.04 6.32 1.45
CA ASP A 106 -11.86 6.76 0.33
C ASP A 106 -11.02 7.47 -0.73
N GLU A 107 -10.03 8.27 -0.32
CA GLU A 107 -9.09 8.91 -1.26
C GLU A 107 -8.20 7.87 -1.96
N VAL A 108 -7.66 6.88 -1.25
CA VAL A 108 -6.88 5.78 -1.85
C VAL A 108 -7.73 4.98 -2.84
N ARG A 109 -8.97 4.66 -2.47
CA ARG A 109 -9.93 3.99 -3.36
C ARG A 109 -10.13 4.81 -4.63
N SER A 110 -10.42 6.11 -4.50
CA SER A 110 -10.64 7.03 -5.63
C SER A 110 -9.42 7.09 -6.56
N ILE A 111 -8.20 7.18 -6.03
CA ILE A 111 -6.96 7.17 -6.83
C ILE A 111 -6.84 5.88 -7.64
N LEU A 112 -7.03 4.71 -7.01
CA LEU A 112 -6.89 3.42 -7.68
C LEU A 112 -7.98 3.21 -8.75
N GLU A 113 -9.23 3.52 -8.43
CA GLU A 113 -10.36 3.36 -9.35
C GLU A 113 -10.24 4.28 -10.57
N ARG A 114 -9.82 5.54 -10.37
CA ARG A 114 -9.51 6.47 -11.48
C ARG A 114 -8.39 5.93 -12.40
N GLY A 115 -7.44 5.18 -11.83
CA GLY A 115 -6.38 4.51 -12.56
C GLY A 115 -6.73 3.11 -13.08
N GLY A 116 -7.98 2.67 -12.98
CA GLY A 116 -8.44 1.36 -13.46
C GLY A 116 -7.95 0.16 -12.63
N LYS A 117 -7.55 0.38 -11.37
CA LYS A 117 -7.12 -0.66 -10.43
C LYS A 117 -8.21 -0.92 -9.37
N LEU A 118 -8.26 -2.16 -8.87
CA LEU A 118 -9.15 -2.52 -7.78
C LEU A 118 -8.56 -2.08 -6.45
N TYR A 119 -9.38 -1.44 -5.62
CA TYR A 119 -9.03 -1.17 -4.23
C TYR A 119 -9.26 -2.42 -3.36
N THR A 120 -8.20 -2.91 -2.72
CA THR A 120 -8.27 -4.05 -1.79
C THR A 120 -7.98 -3.58 -0.38
N GLN A 121 -8.93 -3.80 0.52
CA GLN A 121 -8.83 -3.48 1.94
C GLN A 121 -8.89 -4.76 2.77
N ILE A 122 -8.02 -4.87 3.76
CA ILE A 122 -8.08 -5.89 4.79
C ILE A 122 -8.29 -5.18 6.13
N LYS A 123 -9.41 -5.48 6.79
CA LYS A 123 -9.69 -4.94 8.12
C LYS A 123 -8.97 -5.78 9.18
N ILE A 124 -8.17 -5.15 10.03
CA ILE A 124 -7.45 -5.78 11.15
C ILE A 124 -8.11 -5.31 12.45
N ASP A 125 -8.89 -6.18 13.07
CA ASP A 125 -9.62 -5.90 14.31
C ASP A 125 -9.29 -6.98 15.34
N GLU A 126 -9.02 -6.58 16.57
CA GLU A 126 -8.86 -7.52 17.68
C GLU A 126 -10.27 -7.87 18.17
N ILE A 127 -10.80 -9.01 17.73
CA ILE A 127 -11.99 -9.58 18.37
C ILE A 127 -11.47 -10.41 19.55
N THR A 128 -11.60 -9.87 20.77
CA THR A 128 -11.47 -10.63 22.01
C THR A 128 -12.71 -11.49 22.24
#